data_AF-A0A1C4AVX6-F1
#
_entry.id   AF-A0A1C4AVX6-F1
#
_cell.length_a   1.000
_cell.length_b   1.000
_cell.length_c   1.000
_cell.angle_alpha   90.00
_cell.angle_beta   90.00
_cell.angle_gamma   90.00
#
_symmetry.space_group_name_H-M   'P 1'
#
loop_
_entity.id
_entity.type
_entity.pdbx_description
1 polymer ?
#
loop_
_entity_poly.entity_id
_entity_poly.type
_entity_poly.pdbx_seq_one_letter_code
_entity_poly.pdbx_strand_id
1 'polypeptide(L)' 'MKVRLIDLEPGKLFRFGNTVGFKSEYMAGGAVEAFIVGSGEMFWGGTSGALKQRELMVEPIELKDIIKN' A
#
# COMPACT_ATOMS: atom_id res chain seq x y z
N MET A 1 -4.29 1.11 13.73
CA MET A 1 -5.33 1.98 13.14
C MET A 1 -5.20 1.90 11.62
N LYS A 2 -6.30 1.80 10.87
CA LYS A 2 -6.24 1.80 9.40
C LYS A 2 -6.20 3.23 8.88
N VAL A 3 -5.50 3.44 7.76
CA VAL A 3 -5.43 4.71 7.03
C VAL A 3 -5.81 4.47 5.57
N ARG A 4 -6.23 5.52 4.85
CA ARG A 4 -6.43 5.41 3.40
C ARG A 4 -5.07 5.21 2.72
N LEU A 5 -5.03 4.42 1.65
CA LEU A 5 -3.81 4.18 0.89
C LEU A 5 -3.20 5.50 0.38
N ILE A 6 -4.02 6.46 -0.02
CA ILE A 6 -3.53 7.79 -0.44
C ILE A 6 -2.90 8.59 0.70
N ASP A 7 -3.35 8.41 1.94
CA ASP A 7 -2.83 9.14 3.11
C ASP A 7 -1.62 8.46 3.76
N LEU A 8 -1.34 7.20 3.42
CA LEU A 8 -0.14 6.51 3.89
C LEU A 8 1.11 7.26 3.44
N GLU A 9 2.11 7.45 4.30
CA GLU A 9 3.35 8.10 3.88
C GLU A 9 4.07 7.29 2.79
N PRO A 10 4.68 7.95 1.77
CA PRO A 10 5.56 7.29 0.83
C PRO A 10 6.66 6.48 1.50
N GLY A 11 7.05 5.36 0.90
CA GLY A 11 8.11 4.49 1.41
C GLY A 11 7.65 3.52 2.51
N LYS A 12 6.39 3.58 2.94
CA LYS A 12 5.87 2.70 3.98
C LYS A 12 5.38 1.36 3.42
N LEU A 13 5.57 0.32 4.23
CA LEU A 13 4.88 -0.95 4.06
C LEU A 13 3.46 -0.87 4.64
N PHE A 14 2.55 -1.66 4.07
CA PHE A 14 1.19 -1.79 4.57
C PHE A 14 0.68 -3.22 4.44
N ARG A 15 -0.31 -3.56 5.26
CA ARG A 15 -1.10 -4.79 5.15
C ARG A 15 -2.49 -4.49 4.64
N PHE A 16 -2.97 -5.31 3.71
CA PHE A 16 -4.35 -5.34 3.25
C PHE A 16 -4.82 -6.80 3.15
N GLY A 17 -5.59 -7.25 4.15
CA GLY A 17 -5.90 -8.67 4.30
C GLY A 17 -4.63 -9.51 4.43
N ASN A 18 -4.45 -10.48 3.54
CA ASN A 18 -3.26 -11.34 3.49
C ASN A 18 -2.12 -10.79 2.60
N THR A 19 -2.30 -9.59 2.02
CA THR A 19 -1.31 -8.96 1.15
C THR A 19 -0.45 -7.98 1.95
N VAL A 20 0.86 -8.07 1.76
CA VAL A 20 1.80 -7.01 2.17
C VAL A 20 2.11 -6.19 0.94
N GLY A 21 1.97 -4.87 1.05
CA GLY A 21 2.28 -3.93 -0.02
C GLY A 21 3.27 -2.87 0.40
N PHE A 22 3.88 -2.23 -0.58
CA PHE A 22 4.76 -1.08 -0.45
C PHE A 22 4.17 0.08 -1.23
N LYS A 23 4.07 1.27 -0.62
CA LYS A 23 3.66 2.50 -1.31
C LYS A 23 4.89 3.30 -1.72
N SER A 24 5.00 3.66 -3.00
CA SER A 24 6.03 4.57 -3.48
C SER A 24 5.61 6.05 -3.29
N GLU A 25 6.47 6.97 -3.71
CA GLU A 25 6.18 8.41 -3.73
C GLU A 25 5.33 8.86 -4.95
N TYR A 26 5.13 7.98 -5.93
CA TYR A 26 4.55 8.33 -7.22
C TYR A 26 3.06 7.96 -7.35
N MET A 27 2.47 8.48 -8.41
CA MET A 27 1.12 8.16 -8.87
C MET A 27 1.19 7.67 -10.32
N ALA A 28 0.43 6.63 -10.65
CA ALA A 28 0.40 6.05 -12.00
C ALA A 28 -1.01 6.12 -12.58
N GLY A 29 -1.24 6.99 -13.57
CA GLY A 29 -2.57 7.17 -14.16
C GLY A 29 -3.63 7.60 -13.12
N GLY A 30 -3.20 8.31 -12.09
CA GLY A 30 -4.02 8.67 -10.95
C GLY A 30 -4.18 7.57 -9.90
N ALA A 31 -3.76 6.33 -10.09
CA ALA A 31 -3.67 5.38 -8.98
C ALA A 31 -2.47 5.74 -8.08
N VAL A 32 -2.54 5.38 -6.79
CA VAL A 32 -1.34 5.33 -5.94
C VAL A 32 -0.43 4.26 -6.54
N GLU A 33 0.82 4.62 -6.79
CA GLU A 33 1.80 3.62 -7.15
C GLU A 33 2.17 2.82 -5.89
N ALA A 34 1.68 1.58 -5.86
CA ALA A 34 1.93 0.65 -4.79
C ALA A 34 2.14 -0.74 -5.38
N PHE A 35 2.96 -1.55 -4.72
CA PHE A 35 3.38 -2.86 -5.21
C PHE A 35 3.17 -3.94 -4.16
N ILE A 36 2.82 -5.15 -4.59
CA ILE A 36 2.73 -6.33 -3.73
C ILE A 36 4.14 -6.80 -3.42
N VAL A 37 4.47 -6.85 -2.13
CA VAL A 37 5.74 -7.41 -1.66
C VAL A 37 5.74 -8.92 -1.94
N GLY A 38 6.77 -9.39 -2.64
CA GLY A 38 6.94 -10.79 -3.02
C GLY A 38 6.71 -11.06 -4.51
N SER A 39 5.71 -10.43 -5.15
CA SER A 39 5.48 -10.57 -6.60
C SER A 39 5.95 -9.38 -7.43
N GLY A 40 6.01 -8.18 -6.84
CA GLY A 40 6.35 -6.94 -7.56
C GLY A 40 5.22 -6.40 -8.43
N GLU A 41 4.06 -7.06 -8.47
CA GLU A 41 2.89 -6.59 -9.21
C GLU A 41 2.29 -5.34 -8.58
N MET A 42 1.65 -4.51 -9.40
CA MET A 42 0.94 -3.33 -8.92
C MET A 42 -0.23 -3.74 -8.00
N PHE A 43 -0.31 -3.11 -6.83
CA PHE A 43 -1.36 -3.37 -5.85
C PHE A 43 -2.64 -2.61 -6.23
N TRP A 44 -3.66 -3.37 -6.63
CA TRP A 44 -4.99 -2.82 -6.96
C TRP A 44 -6.04 -3.01 -5.84
N GLY A 45 -5.75 -3.86 -4.85
CA GLY A 45 -6.63 -4.15 -3.72
C GLY A 45 -8.04 -4.61 -4.12
N GLY A 46 -8.16 -5.34 -5.22
CA GLY A 46 -9.44 -5.84 -5.75
C GLY A 46 -10.30 -4.79 -6.46
N THR A 47 -9.74 -3.61 -6.77
CA THR A 47 -10.44 -2.54 -7.49
C THR A 47 -9.91 -2.39 -8.91
N SER A 48 -10.75 -1.88 -9.82
CA SER A 48 -10.36 -1.56 -11.21
C SER A 48 -10.28 -0.06 -11.51
N GLY A 49 -10.31 0.78 -10.47
CA GLY A 49 -10.36 2.24 -10.62
C GLY A 49 -9.48 2.97 -9.64
N ALA A 50 -8.67 3.90 -10.15
CA ALA A 50 -7.72 4.70 -9.39
C ALA A 50 -8.34 5.38 -8.15
N LEU A 51 -9.53 5.98 -8.28
CA LEU A 51 -10.20 6.63 -7.15
C LEU A 51 -10.57 5.64 -6.04
N LYS A 52 -11.05 4.44 -6.39
CA LYS A 52 -11.39 3.40 -5.41
C LYS A 52 -10.14 2.83 -4.74
N GLN A 53 -9.05 2.68 -5.49
CA GLN A 53 -7.78 2.20 -4.97
C GLN A 53 -7.19 3.16 -3.92
N ARG A 54 -7.27 4.48 -4.15
CA ARG A 54 -6.81 5.52 -3.20
C ARG A 54 -7.50 5.44 -1.83
N GLU A 55 -8.80 5.14 -1.83
CA GLU A 55 -9.63 5.10 -0.61
C GLU A 55 -9.56 3.76 0.13
N LEU A 56 -8.77 2.79 -0.36
CA LEU A 56 -8.58 1.51 0.34
C LEU A 56 -7.99 1.73 1.73
N MET A 57 -8.62 1.13 2.74
CA MET A 57 -8.14 1.20 4.12
C MET A 57 -7.08 0.14 4.38
N VAL A 58 -5.84 0.58 4.59
CA VAL A 58 -4.67 -0.28 4.83
C VAL A 58 -4.14 -0.11 6.24
N GLU A 59 -3.46 -1.13 6.75
CA GLU A 59 -2.78 -1.08 8.04
C GLU A 59 -1.29 -0.78 7.81
N PRO A 60 -0.77 0.38 8.26
CA PRO A 60 0.66 0.66 8.18
C PRO A 60 1.46 -0.40 8.93
N ILE A 61 2.59 -0.81 8.37
CA ILE A 61 3.54 -1.70 9.04
C ILE A 61 4.81 -0.90 9.33
N GLU A 62 5.17 -0.82 10.60
CA GLU A 62 6.42 -0.18 11.01
C GLU A 62 7.57 -1.19 10.91
N LEU A 63 8.63 -0.84 10.18
CA LEU A 63 9.76 -1.75 9.94
C LEU A 63 10.45 -2.20 11.23
N LYS A 64 10.49 -1.33 12.25
CA LYS A 64 10.99 -1.65 13.60
C LYS A 64 10.24 -2.80 14.26
N ASP A 65 8.99 -3.07 13.87
CA ASP A 65 8.19 -4.17 14.41
C ASP A 65 8.50 -5.50 13.70
N ILE A 66 9.13 -5.44 12.52
CA ILE A 66 9.50 -6.61 11.70
C ILE A 66 10.97 -6.98 11.92
N ILE A 67 11.85 -5.98 11.89
CA ILE A 67 13.29 -6.16 12.00
C ILE A 67 13.64 -6.22 13.49
N LYS A 68 13.85 -7.43 14.00
CA LYS A 68 14.49 -7.62 15.30
C LYS A 68 15.97 -7.26 15.16
N ASN A 69 16.37 -6.16 15.77
CA ASN A 69 17.78 -5.93 16.12
C ASN A 69 18.20 -6.90 17.22
#